data_AF-A0A1L8EGP0-F1
#
_entry.id   AF-A0A1L8EGP0-F1
#
_cell.length_a   1.000
_cell.length_b   1.000
_cell.length_c   1.000
_cell.angle_alpha   90.00
_cell.angle_beta   90.00
_cell.angle_gamma   90.00
#
_symmetry.space_group_name_H-M   'P 1'
#
loop_
_entity.id
_entity.type
_entity.pdbx_description
1 polymer ?
#
loop_
_entity_poly.entity_id
_entity_poly.type
_entity_poly.pdbx_seq_one_letter_code
_entity_poly.pdbx_strand_id
1 'polypeptide(L)'
;MVTTQPKMAWAIMVLLMMQALVIASAESFDFLGDNVDDIERFCYPENYKNTRQSCECSNESSPPWGLRVVNVDCSFKNLKTKDFSEMLPLYVDSLDLTWNTLERVPPLASDTLRLLNLMHNNISLILSKNFINIGNLQELYLSWNSIQSIEANAFDGLGYLQVLDLSHNNLHQLVFQIFAPLKTMESLSMSWNRGLNQTEGIQELDFYQTFGVNVKLRSLKLEACNLGNISLPQQVPLKELDLRRNLFTEVPGHLPSTLEKIDLSENLMVTFSANDTKHLKQIHELYMEDMPRLQTIEENSFVPLQSLEKISFQNSRGLSHIHGHAFGENSTRPPHLHTIVFRGTGLHTFNSTLSPVFFQLSSLDLQGVQLHCNCKLVWLKDLALETNGRCFKPSRLRGITLTSANSNDFSCERWPRWVYGIIILALIVLCSVGIYFIVMGLRPHGGVTMRRKVGAGSPYARVTIEPNRQEHY
;
A
#
# COMPACT_ATOMS: atom_id res chain seq x y z
N MET A 1 26.66 -76.56 -61.34
CA MET A 1 26.59 -76.84 -59.89
C MET A 1 28.01 -76.74 -59.34
N VAL A 2 28.40 -75.89 -58.40
CA VAL A 2 27.73 -74.82 -57.65
C VAL A 2 28.81 -73.76 -57.43
N THR A 3 28.41 -72.52 -57.67
CA THR A 3 29.08 -71.24 -57.38
C THR A 3 29.68 -71.16 -55.97
N THR A 4 30.96 -70.82 -55.83
CA THR A 4 31.54 -70.31 -54.57
C THR A 4 31.47 -68.78 -54.56
N GLN A 5 30.85 -68.21 -53.54
CA GLN A 5 30.50 -66.79 -53.46
C GLN A 5 31.68 -65.88 -53.03
N PRO A 6 31.86 -64.69 -53.63
CA PRO A 6 32.78 -63.65 -53.18
C PRO A 6 32.08 -62.62 -52.26
N LYS A 7 31.20 -63.06 -51.34
CA LYS A 7 30.37 -62.14 -50.53
C LYS A 7 30.96 -61.78 -49.15
N MET A 8 31.91 -62.54 -48.61
CA MET A 8 32.54 -62.19 -47.31
C MET A 8 33.67 -61.15 -47.44
N ALA A 9 34.48 -61.20 -48.50
CA ALA A 9 35.61 -60.28 -48.66
C ALA A 9 35.15 -58.82 -48.89
N TRP A 10 34.04 -58.63 -49.61
CA TRP A 10 33.43 -57.31 -49.80
C TRP A 10 32.80 -56.76 -48.51
N ALA A 11 32.17 -57.60 -47.70
CA ALA A 11 31.57 -57.17 -46.43
C ALA A 11 32.64 -56.72 -45.42
N ILE A 12 33.79 -57.39 -45.38
CA ILE A 12 34.91 -57.05 -44.49
C ILE A 12 35.62 -55.76 -44.97
N MET A 13 35.78 -55.57 -46.28
CA MET A 13 36.32 -54.33 -46.85
C MET A 13 35.40 -53.12 -46.60
N VAL A 14 34.08 -53.30 -46.69
CA VAL A 14 33.12 -52.23 -46.38
C VAL A 14 33.09 -51.91 -44.89
N LEU A 15 33.23 -52.92 -44.00
CA LEU A 15 33.34 -52.68 -42.56
C LEU A 15 34.64 -51.95 -42.18
N LEU A 16 35.76 -52.30 -42.80
CA LEU A 16 37.05 -51.63 -42.59
C LEU A 16 37.06 -50.21 -43.17
N MET A 17 36.38 -49.95 -44.29
CA MET A 17 36.21 -48.59 -44.82
C MET A 17 35.24 -47.74 -43.97
N MET A 18 34.19 -48.34 -43.41
CA MET A 18 33.31 -47.63 -42.47
C MET A 18 33.99 -47.34 -41.14
N GLN A 19 34.84 -48.25 -40.64
CA GLN A 19 35.68 -47.97 -39.46
C GLN A 19 36.75 -46.92 -39.75
N ALA A 20 37.34 -46.90 -40.96
CA ALA A 20 38.29 -45.87 -41.36
C ALA A 20 37.63 -44.49 -41.54
N LEU A 21 36.37 -44.42 -42.00
CA LEU A 21 35.61 -43.16 -42.04
C LEU A 21 35.26 -42.65 -40.63
N VAL A 22 34.91 -43.55 -39.71
CA VAL A 22 34.60 -43.20 -38.31
C VAL A 22 35.86 -42.79 -37.53
N ILE A 23 37.03 -43.33 -37.88
CA ILE A 23 38.32 -42.95 -37.27
C ILE A 23 38.91 -41.68 -37.92
N ALA A 24 38.65 -41.43 -39.21
CA ALA A 24 39.02 -40.17 -39.88
C ALA A 24 38.10 -38.99 -39.52
N SER A 25 36.89 -39.26 -39.00
CA SER A 25 36.00 -38.25 -38.41
C SER A 25 36.12 -38.16 -36.88
N ALA A 26 37.09 -38.84 -36.28
CA ALA A 26 37.44 -38.71 -34.86
C ALA A 26 38.55 -37.67 -34.67
N GLU A 27 38.47 -36.55 -35.39
CA GLU A 27 38.91 -35.31 -34.78
C GLU A 27 37.93 -35.04 -33.65
N SER A 28 38.48 -34.88 -32.44
CA SER A 28 37.77 -34.31 -31.31
C SER A 28 37.12 -33.00 -31.77
N PHE A 29 35.83 -33.07 -32.11
CA PHE A 29 34.99 -31.89 -32.27
C PHE A 29 34.89 -31.27 -30.88
N ASP A 30 35.81 -30.35 -30.60
CA ASP A 30 35.75 -29.42 -29.48
C ASP A 30 34.52 -28.52 -29.70
N PHE A 31 33.33 -29.03 -29.40
CA PHE A 31 32.07 -28.27 -29.39
C PHE A 31 32.04 -27.18 -28.29
N LEU A 32 33.15 -27.01 -27.58
CA LEU A 32 33.35 -26.05 -26.50
C LEU A 32 34.32 -24.91 -26.87
N GLY A 33 35.01 -24.98 -28.02
CA GLY A 33 36.00 -23.97 -28.42
C GLY A 33 35.36 -22.66 -28.91
N ASP A 34 34.52 -22.75 -29.95
CA ASP A 34 33.97 -21.55 -30.62
C ASP A 34 33.08 -20.68 -29.70
N ASN A 35 32.35 -21.29 -28.78
CA ASN A 35 31.42 -20.56 -27.90
C ASN A 35 32.12 -19.80 -26.76
N VAL A 36 33.31 -20.26 -26.33
CA VAL A 36 34.11 -19.57 -25.32
C VAL A 36 34.70 -18.29 -25.92
N ASP A 37 35.13 -18.36 -27.19
CA ASP A 37 35.66 -17.21 -27.92
C ASP A 37 34.58 -16.14 -28.16
N ASP A 38 33.33 -16.51 -28.44
CA ASP A 38 32.24 -15.54 -28.64
C ASP A 38 31.87 -14.78 -27.35
N ILE A 39 31.82 -15.48 -26.21
CA ILE A 39 31.59 -14.86 -24.90
C ILE A 39 32.78 -13.94 -24.57
N GLU A 40 34.01 -14.43 -24.67
CA GLU A 40 35.19 -13.61 -24.42
C GLU A 40 35.25 -12.38 -25.33
N ARG A 41 34.84 -12.50 -26.59
CA ARG A 41 34.82 -11.40 -27.55
C ARG A 41 33.76 -10.35 -27.23
N PHE A 42 32.62 -10.75 -26.70
CA PHE A 42 31.57 -9.83 -26.26
C PHE A 42 31.95 -9.13 -24.95
N CYS A 43 32.46 -9.87 -23.98
CA CYS A 43 32.82 -9.37 -22.67
C CYS A 43 34.10 -8.51 -22.71
N TYR A 44 35.07 -8.95 -23.51
CA TYR A 44 36.41 -8.35 -23.66
C TYR A 44 36.73 -8.08 -25.14
N PRO A 45 35.98 -7.19 -25.82
CA PRO A 45 36.25 -6.90 -27.22
C PRO A 45 37.68 -6.36 -27.38
N GLU A 46 38.40 -6.82 -28.41
CA GLU A 46 39.81 -6.48 -28.66
C GLU A 46 40.13 -4.98 -28.51
N ASN A 47 39.21 -4.10 -28.94
CA ASN A 47 39.36 -2.64 -28.87
C ASN A 47 39.33 -2.08 -27.43
N TYR A 48 38.74 -2.81 -26.48
CA TYR A 48 38.50 -2.38 -25.10
C TYR A 48 38.94 -3.42 -24.06
N LYS A 49 39.68 -4.45 -24.49
CA LYS A 49 40.18 -5.52 -23.63
C LYS A 49 41.04 -4.91 -22.52
N ASN A 50 40.72 -5.25 -21.27
CA ASN A 50 41.37 -4.69 -20.06
C ASN A 50 41.19 -3.17 -19.85
N THR A 51 40.15 -2.57 -20.42
CA THR A 51 39.77 -1.18 -20.12
C THR A 51 38.58 -1.15 -19.16
N ARG A 52 38.27 0.04 -18.61
CA ARG A 52 37.06 0.22 -17.80
C ARG A 52 35.75 0.08 -18.59
N GLN A 53 35.82 -0.14 -19.91
CA GLN A 53 34.65 -0.31 -20.78
C GLN A 53 34.34 -1.78 -21.10
N SER A 54 35.20 -2.73 -20.73
CA SER A 54 34.90 -4.16 -20.88
C SER A 54 33.89 -4.62 -19.83
N CYS A 55 32.95 -5.45 -20.26
CA CYS A 55 31.98 -6.08 -19.37
C CYS A 55 32.62 -7.23 -18.59
N GLU A 56 32.07 -7.51 -17.42
CA GLU A 56 32.49 -8.61 -16.56
C GLU A 56 31.55 -9.78 -16.76
N CYS A 57 32.10 -10.92 -17.13
CA CYS A 57 31.31 -12.12 -17.41
C CYS A 57 31.68 -13.22 -16.44
N SER A 58 30.68 -13.66 -15.67
CA SER A 58 30.82 -14.75 -14.72
C SER A 58 30.06 -15.96 -15.22
N ASN A 59 30.75 -17.10 -15.25
CA ASN A 59 30.12 -18.40 -15.50
C ASN A 59 29.70 -18.99 -14.16
N GLU A 60 28.40 -19.22 -13.96
CA GLU A 60 27.97 -20.14 -12.91
C GLU A 60 27.98 -21.56 -13.46
N SER A 61 28.87 -22.38 -12.92
CA SER A 61 28.82 -23.83 -13.14
C SER A 61 27.65 -24.40 -12.36
N SER A 62 26.55 -24.68 -13.05
CA SER A 62 25.49 -25.54 -12.51
C SER A 62 26.07 -26.96 -12.26
N PRO A 63 25.67 -27.67 -11.17
CA PRO A 63 26.10 -29.07 -10.91
C PRO A 63 25.78 -30.01 -12.09
N PRO A 64 26.36 -31.23 -12.15
CA PRO A 64 27.03 -31.84 -13.32
C PRO A 64 26.21 -32.11 -14.60
N TRP A 65 24.92 -31.73 -14.62
CA TRP A 65 24.02 -31.82 -15.78
C TRP A 65 23.31 -30.50 -16.13
N GLY A 66 23.67 -29.38 -15.48
CA GLY A 66 23.09 -28.07 -15.78
C GLY A 66 23.75 -27.39 -16.98
N LEU A 67 22.95 -26.68 -17.77
CA LEU A 67 23.42 -25.77 -18.82
C LEU A 67 24.39 -24.74 -18.19
N ARG A 68 25.49 -24.44 -18.88
CA ARG A 68 26.33 -23.30 -18.51
C ARG A 68 25.47 -22.04 -18.62
N VAL A 69 25.51 -21.22 -17.58
CA VAL A 69 24.80 -19.96 -17.53
C VAL A 69 25.82 -18.84 -17.42
N VAL A 70 25.69 -17.84 -18.29
CA VAL A 70 26.57 -16.68 -18.32
C VAL A 70 25.80 -15.47 -17.81
N ASN A 71 26.35 -14.84 -16.78
CA ASN A 71 25.89 -13.55 -16.28
C ASN A 71 26.86 -12.47 -16.76
N VAL A 72 26.32 -11.43 -17.38
CA VAL A 72 27.11 -10.37 -18.00
C VAL A 72 26.82 -9.04 -17.32
N ASP A 73 27.82 -8.47 -16.66
CA ASP A 73 27.77 -7.16 -16.02
C ASP A 73 28.52 -6.11 -16.86
N CYS A 74 27.76 -5.24 -17.51
CA CYS A 74 28.24 -4.08 -18.23
C CYS A 74 27.85 -2.76 -17.52
N SER A 75 27.69 -2.78 -16.20
CA SER A 75 27.34 -1.59 -15.42
C SER A 75 28.47 -0.57 -15.36
N PHE A 76 28.14 0.73 -15.31
CA PHE A 76 29.10 1.84 -15.21
C PHE A 76 30.14 1.92 -16.34
N LYS A 77 29.87 1.36 -17.52
CA LYS A 77 30.81 1.33 -18.65
C LYS A 77 30.66 2.51 -19.61
N ASN A 78 29.72 3.43 -19.34
CA ASN A 78 29.38 4.60 -20.18
C ASN A 78 28.97 4.21 -21.62
N LEU A 79 28.26 3.08 -21.74
CA LEU A 79 27.82 2.53 -23.01
C LEU A 79 26.66 3.35 -23.58
N LYS A 80 26.57 3.33 -24.92
CA LYS A 80 25.52 3.93 -25.73
C LYS A 80 24.84 2.84 -26.55
N THR A 81 23.62 3.11 -27.02
CA THR A 81 22.82 2.15 -27.80
C THR A 81 23.56 1.63 -29.04
N LYS A 82 24.40 2.46 -29.67
CA LYS A 82 25.20 2.11 -30.85
C LYS A 82 26.33 1.12 -30.57
N ASP A 83 26.69 0.91 -29.32
CA ASP A 83 27.80 0.03 -28.92
C ASP A 83 27.35 -1.45 -28.87
N PHE A 84 26.04 -1.71 -29.00
CA PHE A 84 25.46 -3.04 -29.01
C PHE A 84 25.13 -3.49 -30.44
N SER A 85 25.52 -4.74 -30.75
CA SER A 85 25.03 -5.49 -31.90
C SER A 85 23.72 -6.22 -31.57
N GLU A 86 22.93 -6.53 -32.59
CA GLU A 86 21.65 -7.25 -32.43
C GLU A 86 21.79 -8.59 -31.70
N MET A 87 22.89 -9.33 -31.89
CA MET A 87 23.03 -10.69 -31.35
C MET A 87 23.87 -10.71 -30.07
N LEU A 88 23.34 -11.31 -29.00
CA LEU A 88 24.07 -11.62 -27.77
C LEU A 88 24.75 -13.00 -27.86
N PRO A 89 25.79 -13.26 -27.05
CA PRO A 89 26.40 -14.58 -26.95
C PRO A 89 25.39 -15.67 -26.54
N LEU A 90 25.68 -16.91 -26.94
CA LEU A 90 24.90 -18.06 -26.49
C LEU A 90 25.01 -18.22 -24.96
N TYR A 91 23.92 -18.68 -24.33
CA TYR A 91 23.85 -18.98 -22.89
C TYR A 91 23.89 -17.79 -21.92
N VAL A 92 23.76 -16.56 -22.43
CA VAL A 92 23.54 -15.38 -21.57
C VAL A 92 22.17 -15.51 -20.92
N ASP A 93 22.14 -15.55 -19.59
CA ASP A 93 20.92 -15.63 -18.77
C ASP A 93 20.58 -14.28 -18.16
N SER A 94 21.58 -13.53 -17.71
CA SER A 94 21.41 -12.16 -17.21
C SER A 94 22.35 -11.18 -17.89
N LEU A 95 21.82 -9.99 -18.17
CA LEU A 95 22.56 -8.86 -18.72
C LEU A 95 22.25 -7.60 -17.90
N ASP A 96 23.26 -7.09 -17.21
CA ASP A 96 23.21 -5.84 -16.47
C ASP A 96 23.85 -4.70 -17.26
N LEU A 97 23.03 -3.71 -17.62
CA LEU A 97 23.43 -2.49 -18.33
C LEU A 97 23.18 -1.24 -17.47
N THR A 98 23.15 -1.37 -16.14
CA THR A 98 22.85 -0.26 -15.25
C THR A 98 23.90 0.86 -15.29
N TRP A 99 23.48 2.08 -14.97
CA TRP A 99 24.40 3.22 -14.85
C TRP A 99 25.22 3.48 -16.13
N ASN A 100 24.56 3.36 -17.28
CA ASN A 100 25.11 3.71 -18.59
C ASN A 100 24.41 4.97 -19.13
N THR A 101 24.62 5.29 -20.41
CA THR A 101 24.05 6.48 -21.07
C THR A 101 23.14 6.11 -22.24
N LEU A 102 22.41 5.00 -22.11
CA LEU A 102 21.52 4.51 -23.15
C LEU A 102 20.33 5.47 -23.31
N GLU A 103 20.17 6.03 -24.51
CA GLU A 103 19.03 6.89 -24.87
C GLU A 103 17.83 6.08 -25.38
N ARG A 104 18.08 4.84 -25.80
CA ARG A 104 17.09 3.87 -26.29
C ARG A 104 17.47 2.48 -25.82
N VAL A 105 16.46 1.61 -25.74
CA VAL A 105 16.67 0.17 -25.55
C VAL A 105 17.57 -0.35 -26.68
N PRO A 106 18.72 -0.98 -26.38
CA PRO A 106 19.57 -1.57 -27.40
C PRO A 106 18.85 -2.72 -28.11
N PRO A 107 19.07 -2.91 -29.42
CA PRO A 107 18.51 -4.04 -30.11
C PRO A 107 19.24 -5.30 -29.64
N LEU A 108 18.54 -6.18 -28.94
CA LEU A 108 19.09 -7.42 -28.38
C LEU A 108 18.32 -8.61 -28.92
N ALA A 109 19.04 -9.70 -29.18
CA ALA A 109 18.52 -10.98 -29.60
C ALA A 109 19.21 -12.08 -28.80
N SER A 110 18.41 -12.88 -28.09
CA SER A 110 18.89 -14.00 -27.29
C SER A 110 17.74 -14.96 -27.01
N ASP A 111 18.01 -16.25 -27.20
CA ASP A 111 17.08 -17.33 -26.86
C ASP A 111 17.22 -17.80 -25.41
N THR A 112 18.18 -17.27 -24.64
CA THR A 112 18.45 -17.72 -23.26
C THR A 112 18.29 -16.63 -22.21
N LEU A 113 18.25 -15.36 -22.61
CA LEU A 113 18.20 -14.23 -21.69
C LEU A 113 16.90 -14.24 -20.87
N ARG A 114 17.05 -14.25 -19.55
CA ARG A 114 15.96 -14.23 -18.56
C ARG A 114 15.88 -12.92 -17.79
N LEU A 115 17.01 -12.25 -17.54
CA LEU A 115 17.05 -10.99 -16.80
C LEU A 115 17.74 -9.90 -17.62
N LEU A 116 17.07 -8.78 -17.81
CA LEU A 116 17.62 -7.58 -18.44
C LEU A 116 17.46 -6.40 -17.50
N ASN A 117 18.59 -5.85 -17.07
CA ASN A 117 18.63 -4.70 -16.18
C ASN A 117 19.12 -3.46 -16.94
N LEU A 118 18.25 -2.49 -17.14
CA LEU A 118 18.48 -1.23 -17.85
C LEU A 118 18.32 -0.02 -16.92
N MET A 119 18.34 -0.21 -15.60
CA MET A 119 18.12 0.89 -14.64
C MET A 119 19.19 2.00 -14.76
N HIS A 120 18.86 3.21 -14.32
CA HIS A 120 19.80 4.34 -14.30
C HIS A 120 20.46 4.62 -15.67
N ASN A 121 19.62 4.70 -16.70
CA ASN A 121 20.00 5.12 -18.05
C ASN A 121 19.21 6.39 -18.45
N ASN A 122 19.25 6.79 -19.71
CA ASN A 122 18.54 7.95 -20.22
C ASN A 122 17.48 7.59 -21.27
N ILE A 123 16.87 6.41 -21.14
CA ILE A 123 15.88 5.92 -22.10
C ILE A 123 14.63 6.78 -22.00
N SER A 124 14.20 7.39 -23.11
CA SER A 124 13.03 8.29 -23.12
C SER A 124 11.78 7.69 -23.76
N LEU A 125 11.94 6.65 -24.59
CA LEU A 125 10.88 6.03 -25.38
C LEU A 125 11.16 4.54 -25.54
N ILE A 126 10.14 3.71 -25.33
CA ILE A 126 10.17 2.30 -25.70
C ILE A 126 9.40 2.14 -27.01
N LEU A 127 10.09 1.70 -28.05
CA LEU A 127 9.55 1.51 -29.39
C LEU A 127 8.85 0.16 -29.52
N SER A 128 7.97 0.08 -30.53
CA SER A 128 7.32 -1.16 -30.91
C SER A 128 8.35 -2.27 -31.17
N LYS A 129 8.09 -3.48 -30.66
CA LYS A 129 8.94 -4.67 -30.84
C LYS A 129 10.37 -4.55 -30.29
N ASN A 130 10.66 -3.61 -29.39
CA ASN A 130 12.01 -3.49 -28.82
C ASN A 130 12.52 -4.76 -28.15
N PHE A 131 11.62 -5.61 -27.65
CA PHE A 131 11.97 -6.83 -26.93
C PHE A 131 11.59 -8.12 -27.67
N ILE A 132 11.23 -8.03 -28.96
CA ILE A 132 10.65 -9.16 -29.72
C ILE A 132 11.60 -10.37 -29.85
N ASN A 133 12.91 -10.11 -29.86
CA ASN A 133 13.95 -11.13 -30.04
C ASN A 133 14.54 -11.65 -28.71
N ILE A 134 13.95 -11.28 -27.57
CA ILE A 134 14.34 -11.78 -26.24
C ILE A 134 13.13 -12.38 -25.52
N GLY A 135 12.40 -13.25 -26.21
CA GLY A 135 11.09 -13.74 -25.76
C GLY A 135 11.09 -14.57 -24.47
N ASN A 136 12.25 -15.10 -24.04
CA ASN A 136 12.39 -15.88 -22.80
C ASN A 136 12.64 -15.03 -21.55
N LEU A 137 12.59 -13.70 -21.68
CA LEU A 137 12.79 -12.77 -20.58
C LEU A 137 11.73 -12.96 -19.49
N GLN A 138 12.20 -13.02 -18.24
CA GLN A 138 11.40 -13.18 -17.02
C GLN A 138 11.42 -11.90 -16.18
N GLU A 139 12.52 -11.15 -16.17
CA GLU A 139 12.67 -9.93 -15.40
C GLU A 139 13.20 -8.79 -16.27
N LEU A 140 12.50 -7.65 -16.24
CA LEU A 140 12.86 -6.45 -16.98
C LEU A 140 12.84 -5.24 -16.04
N TYR A 141 14.01 -4.67 -15.79
CA TYR A 141 14.17 -3.49 -14.95
C TYR A 141 14.50 -2.27 -15.81
N LEU A 142 13.61 -1.29 -15.82
CA LEU A 142 13.72 -0.04 -16.59
C LEU A 142 13.62 1.18 -15.67
N SER A 143 13.78 1.00 -14.36
CA SER A 143 13.62 2.08 -13.41
C SER A 143 14.74 3.12 -13.47
N TRP A 144 14.46 4.34 -13.00
CA TRP A 144 15.40 5.46 -13.07
C TRP A 144 15.87 5.76 -14.50
N ASN A 145 14.92 5.81 -15.43
CA ASN A 145 15.12 6.30 -16.78
C ASN A 145 14.29 7.60 -16.97
N SER A 146 14.15 8.05 -18.21
CA SER A 146 13.33 9.22 -18.56
C SER A 146 12.14 8.86 -19.44
N ILE A 147 11.61 7.62 -19.31
CA ILE A 147 10.61 7.07 -20.22
C ILE A 147 9.33 7.89 -20.10
N GLN A 148 8.90 8.46 -21.22
CA GLN A 148 7.74 9.33 -21.32
C GLN A 148 6.52 8.60 -21.87
N SER A 149 6.75 7.74 -22.86
CA SER A 149 5.73 6.96 -23.52
C SER A 149 6.28 5.59 -23.95
N ILE A 150 5.35 4.67 -24.17
CA ILE A 150 5.60 3.30 -24.60
C ILE A 150 4.71 3.08 -25.82
N GLU A 151 5.31 2.77 -26.96
CA GLU A 151 4.55 2.52 -28.19
C GLU A 151 3.70 1.25 -28.10
N ALA A 152 2.66 1.18 -28.92
CA ALA A 152 1.87 -0.03 -29.07
C ALA A 152 2.78 -1.22 -29.45
N ASN A 153 2.49 -2.39 -28.89
CA ASN A 153 3.23 -3.63 -29.15
C ASN A 153 4.71 -3.60 -28.72
N ALA A 154 5.11 -2.66 -27.85
CA ALA A 154 6.48 -2.60 -27.32
C ALA A 154 6.87 -3.88 -26.57
N PHE A 155 5.93 -4.46 -25.83
CA PHE A 155 6.11 -5.67 -25.02
C PHE A 155 5.74 -6.97 -25.75
N ASP A 156 5.48 -6.93 -27.07
CA ASP A 156 5.21 -8.14 -27.85
C ASP A 156 6.39 -9.12 -27.76
N GLY A 157 6.07 -10.41 -27.61
CA GLY A 157 7.05 -11.48 -27.43
C GLY A 157 7.40 -11.79 -25.97
N LEU A 158 7.12 -10.89 -25.03
CA LEU A 158 7.43 -11.05 -23.60
C LEU A 158 6.40 -11.89 -22.82
N GLY A 159 6.03 -13.07 -23.35
CA GLY A 159 5.01 -13.93 -22.75
C GLY A 159 5.41 -14.56 -21.41
N TYR A 160 6.72 -14.71 -21.17
CA TYR A 160 7.29 -15.30 -19.95
C TYR A 160 7.72 -14.27 -18.89
N LEU A 161 7.48 -12.98 -19.14
CA LEU A 161 7.86 -11.92 -18.23
C LEU A 161 7.03 -11.97 -16.95
N GLN A 162 7.70 -12.08 -15.81
CA GLN A 162 7.14 -12.16 -14.46
C GLN A 162 7.26 -10.82 -13.72
N VAL A 163 8.36 -10.09 -13.92
CA VAL A 163 8.63 -8.82 -13.23
C VAL A 163 8.89 -7.72 -14.25
N LEU A 164 8.13 -6.64 -14.13
CA LEU A 164 8.34 -5.40 -14.88
C LEU A 164 8.44 -4.21 -13.93
N ASP A 165 9.60 -3.56 -13.93
CA ASP A 165 9.82 -2.32 -13.16
C ASP A 165 10.02 -1.13 -14.09
N LEU A 166 9.00 -0.27 -14.15
CA LEU A 166 8.98 1.01 -14.85
C LEU A 166 9.04 2.19 -13.87
N SER A 167 9.41 1.97 -12.61
CA SER A 167 9.41 3.02 -11.59
C SER A 167 10.43 4.13 -11.87
N HIS A 168 10.25 5.30 -11.26
CA HIS A 168 11.16 6.44 -11.42
C HIS A 168 11.38 6.81 -12.90
N ASN A 169 10.28 6.96 -13.63
CA ASN A 169 10.24 7.44 -15.01
C ASN A 169 9.31 8.67 -15.11
N ASN A 170 9.02 9.11 -16.33
CA ASN A 170 8.15 10.24 -16.62
C ASN A 170 6.90 9.84 -17.41
N LEU A 171 6.37 8.63 -17.15
CA LEU A 171 5.20 8.10 -17.84
C LEU A 171 4.01 9.02 -17.58
N HIS A 172 3.38 9.45 -18.67
CA HIS A 172 2.16 10.27 -18.64
C HIS A 172 1.09 9.78 -19.63
N GLN A 173 1.43 8.80 -20.47
CA GLN A 173 0.51 8.14 -21.38
C GLN A 173 0.82 6.65 -21.46
N LEU A 174 -0.21 5.82 -21.34
CA LEU A 174 -0.19 4.40 -21.65
C LEU A 174 -1.24 4.10 -22.70
N VAL A 175 -0.85 3.34 -23.71
CA VAL A 175 -1.78 2.91 -24.77
C VAL A 175 -2.70 1.81 -24.22
N PHE A 176 -3.93 1.76 -24.71
CA PHE A 176 -4.88 0.69 -24.41
C PHE A 176 -4.23 -0.69 -24.63
N GLN A 177 -4.44 -1.61 -23.68
CA GLN A 177 -3.92 -2.99 -23.73
C GLN A 177 -2.39 -3.13 -23.79
N ILE A 178 -1.63 -2.13 -23.34
CA ILE A 178 -0.16 -2.17 -23.41
C ILE A 178 0.48 -3.40 -22.73
N PHE A 179 -0.10 -3.91 -21.64
CA PHE A 179 0.40 -5.08 -20.92
C PHE A 179 -0.21 -6.41 -21.38
N ALA A 180 -1.10 -6.40 -22.39
CA ALA A 180 -1.76 -7.61 -22.89
C ALA A 180 -0.78 -8.72 -23.32
N PRO A 181 0.40 -8.44 -23.91
CA PRO A 181 1.37 -9.48 -24.24
C PRO A 181 1.97 -10.20 -23.02
N LEU A 182 1.98 -9.57 -21.83
CA LEU A 182 2.62 -10.06 -20.61
C LEU A 182 1.76 -11.11 -19.90
N LYS A 183 1.74 -12.33 -20.43
CA LYS A 183 0.82 -13.41 -19.98
C LYS A 183 1.15 -13.99 -18.60
N THR A 184 2.34 -13.74 -18.09
CA THR A 184 2.84 -14.33 -16.84
C THR A 184 3.28 -13.33 -15.79
N MET A 185 3.07 -12.02 -16.01
CA MET A 185 3.55 -10.97 -15.12
C MET A 185 2.87 -11.06 -13.75
N GLU A 186 3.69 -11.22 -12.71
CA GLU A 186 3.31 -11.34 -11.31
C GLU A 186 3.57 -10.06 -10.51
N SER A 187 4.51 -9.22 -10.96
CA SER A 187 4.85 -7.95 -10.31
C SER A 187 4.98 -6.82 -11.33
N LEU A 188 4.21 -5.75 -11.12
CA LEU A 188 4.28 -4.52 -11.90
C LEU A 188 4.55 -3.34 -10.98
N SER A 189 5.63 -2.62 -11.25
CA SER A 189 5.95 -1.35 -10.58
C SER A 189 5.91 -0.22 -11.60
N MET A 190 5.08 0.79 -11.34
CA MET A 190 5.06 2.06 -12.06
C MET A 190 5.21 3.24 -11.10
N SER A 191 5.73 2.99 -9.90
CA SER A 191 5.95 4.00 -8.86
C SER A 191 6.78 5.18 -9.37
N TRP A 192 6.58 6.36 -8.79
CA TRP A 192 7.30 7.59 -9.12
C TRP A 192 7.10 8.09 -10.56
N ASN A 193 6.00 7.70 -11.21
CA ASN A 193 5.56 8.28 -12.48
C ASN A 193 4.46 9.33 -12.25
N ARG A 194 4.86 10.54 -11.89
CA ARG A 194 3.92 11.61 -11.47
C ARG A 194 2.96 12.10 -12.56
N GLY A 195 3.27 11.85 -13.83
CA GLY A 195 2.40 12.16 -14.95
C GLY A 195 1.32 11.11 -15.21
N LEU A 196 1.38 9.96 -14.52
CA LEU A 196 0.50 8.83 -14.79
C LEU A 196 -0.98 9.18 -14.58
N ASN A 197 -1.29 10.13 -13.70
CA ASN A 197 -2.64 10.65 -13.50
C ASN A 197 -3.27 11.31 -14.75
N GLN A 198 -2.47 11.67 -15.75
CA GLN A 198 -2.93 12.22 -17.04
C GLN A 198 -3.28 11.13 -18.06
N THR A 199 -2.94 9.87 -17.78
CA THR A 199 -3.24 8.75 -18.67
C THR A 199 -4.74 8.51 -18.71
N GLU A 200 -5.30 8.45 -19.93
CA GLU A 200 -6.72 8.22 -20.14
C GLU A 200 -7.17 6.89 -19.53
N GLY A 201 -8.22 6.93 -18.70
CA GLY A 201 -8.83 5.75 -18.09
C GLY A 201 -8.13 5.20 -16.85
N ILE A 202 -6.98 5.74 -16.42
CA ILE A 202 -6.25 5.25 -15.24
C ILE A 202 -7.03 5.41 -13.92
N GLN A 203 -7.87 6.46 -13.82
CA GLN A 203 -8.62 6.78 -12.60
C GLN A 203 -10.11 6.45 -12.71
N GLU A 204 -10.67 6.43 -13.93
CA GLU A 204 -12.10 6.26 -14.19
C GLU A 204 -12.49 4.84 -14.61
N LEU A 205 -11.58 4.12 -15.28
CA LEU A 205 -11.86 2.81 -15.87
C LEU A 205 -11.19 1.68 -15.09
N ASP A 206 -11.63 0.46 -15.37
CA ASP A 206 -11.04 -0.76 -14.83
C ASP A 206 -9.59 -0.90 -15.31
N PHE A 207 -8.63 -0.89 -14.39
CA PHE A 207 -7.20 -0.94 -14.71
C PHE A 207 -6.81 -2.19 -15.51
N TYR A 208 -7.38 -3.35 -15.15
CA TYR A 208 -7.05 -4.62 -15.78
C TYR A 208 -7.55 -4.65 -17.22
N GLN A 209 -8.80 -4.26 -17.44
CA GLN A 209 -9.41 -4.20 -18.76
C GLN A 209 -8.82 -3.09 -19.62
N THR A 210 -8.44 -1.95 -19.05
CA THR A 210 -7.92 -0.81 -19.83
C THR A 210 -6.51 -1.10 -20.33
N PHE A 211 -5.62 -1.61 -19.47
CA PHE A 211 -4.22 -1.81 -19.84
C PHE A 211 -3.86 -3.26 -20.18
N GLY A 212 -4.82 -4.18 -20.19
CA GLY A 212 -4.61 -5.57 -20.59
C GLY A 212 -3.81 -6.38 -19.57
N VAL A 213 -4.01 -6.11 -18.29
CA VAL A 213 -3.25 -6.76 -17.21
C VAL A 213 -3.71 -8.21 -17.05
N ASN A 214 -2.75 -9.13 -16.94
CA ASN A 214 -3.03 -10.55 -16.83
C ASN A 214 -3.50 -10.95 -15.41
N VAL A 215 -4.16 -12.11 -15.31
CA VAL A 215 -4.75 -12.61 -14.06
C VAL A 215 -3.75 -13.23 -13.08
N LYS A 216 -2.44 -13.24 -13.36
CA LYS A 216 -1.40 -13.72 -12.45
C LYS A 216 -0.76 -12.59 -11.64
N LEU A 217 -1.09 -11.33 -11.91
CA LEU A 217 -0.54 -10.19 -11.18
C LEU A 217 -0.84 -10.30 -9.67
N ARG A 218 0.20 -10.31 -8.85
CA ARG A 218 0.15 -10.43 -7.38
C ARG A 218 0.55 -9.14 -6.68
N SER A 219 1.50 -8.39 -7.24
CA SER A 219 2.00 -7.13 -6.66
C SER A 219 1.84 -6.00 -7.67
N LEU A 220 1.18 -4.92 -7.26
CA LEU A 220 1.02 -3.70 -8.03
C LEU A 220 1.52 -2.52 -7.20
N LYS A 221 2.55 -1.83 -7.70
CA LYS A 221 3.16 -0.69 -7.02
C LYS A 221 2.95 0.59 -7.82
N LEU A 222 2.26 1.55 -7.20
CA LEU A 222 1.87 2.84 -7.77
C LEU A 222 2.18 3.98 -6.79
N GLU A 223 3.28 3.87 -6.05
CA GLU A 223 3.72 4.91 -5.14
C GLU A 223 3.98 6.22 -5.92
N ALA A 224 3.62 7.39 -5.40
CA ALA A 224 4.01 8.69 -5.97
C ALA A 224 3.59 8.92 -7.44
N CYS A 225 2.39 8.48 -7.83
CA CYS A 225 1.83 8.59 -9.18
C CYS A 225 0.81 9.75 -9.34
N ASN A 226 0.60 10.57 -8.31
CA ASN A 226 -0.41 11.64 -8.28
C ASN A 226 -1.86 11.15 -8.51
N LEU A 227 -2.17 9.91 -8.16
CA LEU A 227 -3.50 9.32 -8.34
C LEU A 227 -4.46 9.80 -7.25
N GLY A 228 -5.68 10.18 -7.62
CA GLY A 228 -6.77 10.46 -6.67
C GLY A 228 -7.77 9.31 -6.54
N ASN A 229 -7.84 8.44 -7.54
CA ASN A 229 -8.69 7.26 -7.58
C ASN A 229 -8.02 6.14 -8.40
N ILE A 230 -8.46 4.90 -8.19
CA ILE A 230 -8.12 3.75 -9.02
C ILE A 230 -9.24 2.71 -8.93
N SER A 231 -9.60 2.10 -10.07
CA SER A 231 -10.60 1.03 -10.10
C SER A 231 -9.93 -0.31 -10.41
N LEU A 232 -9.99 -1.23 -9.45
CA LEU A 232 -9.47 -2.59 -9.58
C LEU A 232 -10.64 -3.59 -9.45
N PRO A 233 -10.78 -4.55 -10.38
CA PRO A 233 -11.86 -5.51 -10.33
C PRO A 233 -11.78 -6.41 -9.09
N GLN A 234 -12.92 -6.70 -8.45
CA GLN A 234 -12.95 -7.40 -7.16
C GLN A 234 -12.42 -8.85 -7.18
N GLN A 235 -12.47 -9.50 -8.35
CA GLN A 235 -12.22 -10.93 -8.54
C GLN A 235 -10.78 -11.26 -9.01
N VAL A 236 -9.87 -10.28 -9.01
CA VAL A 236 -8.47 -10.53 -9.39
C VAL A 236 -7.66 -11.05 -8.20
N PRO A 237 -6.60 -11.87 -8.42
CA PRO A 237 -5.82 -12.47 -7.34
C PRO A 237 -4.65 -11.57 -6.87
N LEU A 238 -4.87 -10.25 -6.81
CA LEU A 238 -3.88 -9.29 -6.34
C LEU A 238 -3.69 -9.43 -4.82
N LYS A 239 -2.44 -9.48 -4.36
CA LYS A 239 -2.07 -9.70 -2.95
C LYS A 239 -1.51 -8.45 -2.29
N GLU A 240 -0.66 -7.73 -3.02
CA GLU A 240 -0.02 -6.52 -2.54
C GLU A 240 -0.39 -5.34 -3.45
N LEU A 241 -0.83 -4.26 -2.81
CA LEU A 241 -1.12 -3.00 -3.47
C LEU A 241 -0.46 -1.85 -2.71
N ASP A 242 0.46 -1.17 -3.38
CA ASP A 242 1.14 0.01 -2.85
C ASP A 242 0.60 1.26 -3.55
N LEU A 243 -0.11 2.09 -2.79
CA LEU A 243 -0.66 3.38 -3.20
C LEU A 243 -0.04 4.54 -2.41
N ARG A 244 1.13 4.31 -1.81
CA ARG A 244 1.80 5.32 -0.99
C ARG A 244 2.01 6.62 -1.75
N ARG A 245 1.95 7.75 -1.04
CA ARG A 245 2.32 9.08 -1.57
C ARG A 245 1.51 9.50 -2.80
N ASN A 246 0.20 9.28 -2.76
CA ASN A 246 -0.74 9.72 -3.78
C ASN A 246 -1.68 10.80 -3.22
N LEU A 247 -2.82 11.03 -3.88
CA LEU A 247 -3.79 12.05 -3.54
C LEU A 247 -5.11 11.45 -3.02
N PHE A 248 -5.10 10.19 -2.57
CA PHE A 248 -6.31 9.50 -2.11
C PHE A 248 -6.86 10.16 -0.84
N THR A 249 -8.14 10.51 -0.85
CA THR A 249 -8.87 11.05 0.31
C THR A 249 -9.71 10.00 1.02
N GLU A 250 -9.96 8.88 0.36
CA GLU A 250 -10.68 7.70 0.85
C GLU A 250 -10.01 6.46 0.27
N VAL A 251 -10.32 5.27 0.81
CA VAL A 251 -9.88 4.02 0.19
C VAL A 251 -10.64 3.83 -1.13
N PRO A 252 -9.97 3.47 -2.23
CA PRO A 252 -10.65 3.24 -3.49
C PRO A 252 -11.82 2.25 -3.36
N GLY A 253 -13.01 2.62 -3.86
CA GLY A 253 -14.23 1.87 -3.61
C GLY A 253 -14.25 0.46 -4.22
N HIS A 254 -13.47 0.24 -5.29
CA HIS A 254 -13.34 -1.05 -5.97
C HIS A 254 -11.91 -1.56 -5.80
N LEU A 255 -11.69 -2.29 -4.71
CA LEU A 255 -10.44 -3.03 -4.47
C LEU A 255 -10.67 -4.55 -4.49
N PRO A 256 -9.65 -5.35 -4.85
CA PRO A 256 -9.75 -6.80 -4.86
C PRO A 256 -9.94 -7.36 -3.44
N SER A 257 -10.85 -8.33 -3.32
CA SER A 257 -11.14 -9.00 -2.04
C SER A 257 -10.02 -9.94 -1.57
N THR A 258 -9.07 -10.23 -2.45
CA THR A 258 -7.93 -11.14 -2.27
C THR A 258 -6.68 -10.46 -1.69
N LEU A 259 -6.70 -9.12 -1.57
CA LEU A 259 -5.60 -8.33 -1.05
C LEU A 259 -5.26 -8.74 0.38
N GLU A 260 -3.95 -8.90 0.62
CA GLU A 260 -3.37 -9.24 1.91
C GLU A 260 -2.60 -8.06 2.49
N LYS A 261 -2.00 -7.22 1.64
CA LYS A 261 -1.23 -6.05 2.06
C LYS A 261 -1.64 -4.83 1.26
N ILE A 262 -1.94 -3.75 1.98
CA ILE A 262 -2.22 -2.44 1.38
C ILE A 262 -1.42 -1.34 2.07
N ASP A 263 -0.71 -0.54 1.27
CA ASP A 263 -0.02 0.66 1.73
C ASP A 263 -0.73 1.92 1.22
N LEU A 264 -1.30 2.67 2.16
CA LEU A 264 -1.98 3.95 1.93
C LEU A 264 -1.20 5.12 2.53
N SER A 265 0.05 4.92 2.93
CA SER A 265 0.87 5.92 3.60
C SER A 265 1.05 7.18 2.76
N GLU A 266 1.32 8.33 3.38
CA GLU A 266 1.53 9.62 2.71
C GLU A 266 0.36 10.07 1.80
N ASN A 267 -0.89 9.67 2.07
CA ASN A 267 -2.08 10.11 1.34
C ASN A 267 -2.85 11.24 2.06
N LEU A 268 -3.98 11.68 1.49
CA LEU A 268 -4.70 12.89 1.93
C LEU A 268 -5.99 12.61 2.70
N MET A 269 -6.21 11.37 3.13
CA MET A 269 -7.35 10.96 3.94
C MET A 269 -7.41 11.71 5.28
N VAL A 270 -8.61 12.13 5.66
CA VAL A 270 -8.88 12.87 6.91
C VAL A 270 -9.45 11.95 7.99
N THR A 271 -10.38 11.07 7.60
CA THR A 271 -11.01 10.09 8.47
C THR A 271 -10.91 8.70 7.85
N PHE A 272 -10.80 7.68 8.68
CA PHE A 272 -10.86 6.28 8.25
C PHE A 272 -12.12 5.65 8.83
N SER A 273 -12.96 5.08 7.98
CA SER A 273 -14.32 4.66 8.30
C SER A 273 -14.58 3.18 7.98
N ALA A 274 -15.73 2.65 8.41
CA ALA A 274 -16.16 1.30 8.06
C ALA A 274 -16.51 1.13 6.56
N ASN A 275 -16.76 2.24 5.84
CA ASN A 275 -17.02 2.18 4.41
C ASN A 275 -15.74 1.83 3.63
N ASP A 276 -14.60 2.37 4.08
CA ASP A 276 -13.27 2.16 3.48
C ASP A 276 -12.84 0.69 3.51
N THR A 277 -13.31 -0.08 4.49
CA THR A 277 -12.87 -1.47 4.73
C THR A 277 -13.90 -2.53 4.35
N LYS A 278 -15.10 -2.12 3.91
CA LYS A 278 -16.27 -3.00 3.71
C LYS A 278 -15.99 -4.28 2.91
N HIS A 279 -15.08 -4.22 1.95
CA HIS A 279 -14.78 -5.33 1.03
C HIS A 279 -13.43 -6.01 1.29
N LEU A 280 -12.66 -5.56 2.29
CA LEU A 280 -11.25 -5.91 2.49
C LEU A 280 -11.03 -7.00 3.55
N LYS A 281 -11.69 -8.15 3.41
CA LYS A 281 -11.72 -9.18 4.46
C LYS A 281 -10.38 -9.90 4.71
N GLN A 282 -9.51 -9.95 3.70
CA GLN A 282 -8.27 -10.72 3.70
C GLN A 282 -7.03 -9.89 4.02
N ILE A 283 -7.18 -8.61 4.36
CA ILE A 283 -6.03 -7.76 4.70
C ILE A 283 -5.39 -8.25 6.00
N HIS A 284 -4.09 -8.56 5.92
CA HIS A 284 -3.21 -8.90 7.02
C HIS A 284 -2.40 -7.67 7.46
N GLU A 285 -1.93 -6.86 6.51
CA GLU A 285 -1.12 -5.67 6.78
C GLU A 285 -1.74 -4.40 6.18
N LEU A 286 -1.95 -3.40 7.04
CA LEU A 286 -2.48 -2.09 6.67
C LEU A 286 -1.54 -0.97 7.13
N TYR A 287 -1.01 -0.22 6.16
CA TYR A 287 -0.13 0.92 6.43
C TYR A 287 -0.84 2.24 6.12
N MET A 288 -0.87 3.13 7.11
CA MET A 288 -1.31 4.52 7.04
C MET A 288 -0.28 5.39 7.75
N GLU A 289 0.97 5.26 7.32
CA GLU A 289 2.11 6.00 7.85
C GLU A 289 2.21 7.38 7.22
N ASP A 290 2.85 8.30 7.93
CA ASP A 290 3.16 9.65 7.47
C ASP A 290 1.94 10.39 6.89
N MET A 291 0.74 10.14 7.44
CA MET A 291 -0.50 10.71 6.92
C MET A 291 -0.62 12.18 7.34
N PRO A 292 -0.51 13.16 6.40
CA PRO A 292 -0.51 14.58 6.73
C PRO A 292 -1.85 15.10 7.27
N ARG A 293 -2.97 14.45 6.94
CA ARG A 293 -4.32 14.96 7.21
C ARG A 293 -5.19 14.05 8.07
N LEU A 294 -4.76 12.82 8.35
CA LEU A 294 -5.54 11.85 9.12
C LEU A 294 -5.71 12.34 10.55
N GLN A 295 -6.95 12.50 11.00
CA GLN A 295 -7.31 13.03 12.33
C GLN A 295 -8.00 12.00 13.21
N THR A 296 -8.90 11.21 12.63
CA THR A 296 -9.81 10.35 13.38
C THR A 296 -9.97 8.99 12.73
N ILE A 297 -9.97 7.93 13.55
CA ILE A 297 -10.46 6.61 13.18
C ILE A 297 -11.87 6.44 13.75
N GLU A 298 -12.85 6.16 12.88
CA GLU A 298 -14.26 6.08 13.22
C GLU A 298 -14.66 4.70 13.80
N GLU A 299 -15.90 4.61 14.25
CA GLU A 299 -16.48 3.39 14.75
C GLU A 299 -16.52 2.28 13.68
N ASN A 300 -16.31 1.03 14.11
CA ASN A 300 -16.38 -0.17 13.27
C ASN A 300 -15.42 -0.20 12.07
N SER A 301 -14.46 0.72 11.99
CA SER A 301 -13.56 0.86 10.84
C SER A 301 -12.71 -0.38 10.57
N PHE A 302 -12.37 -1.16 11.60
CA PHE A 302 -11.59 -2.40 11.44
C PHE A 302 -12.43 -3.68 11.51
N VAL A 303 -13.74 -3.58 11.76
CA VAL A 303 -14.62 -4.75 11.91
C VAL A 303 -14.65 -5.66 10.66
N PRO A 304 -14.63 -5.11 9.42
CA PRO A 304 -14.58 -5.95 8.23
C PRO A 304 -13.26 -6.72 8.04
N LEU A 305 -12.16 -6.28 8.67
CA LEU A 305 -10.81 -6.79 8.47
C LEU A 305 -10.53 -8.00 9.38
N GLN A 306 -11.06 -9.16 9.00
CA GLN A 306 -11.03 -10.37 9.85
C GLN A 306 -9.66 -11.01 10.01
N SER A 307 -8.76 -10.78 9.04
CA SER A 307 -7.43 -11.39 8.96
C SER A 307 -6.32 -10.44 9.38
N LEU A 308 -6.67 -9.29 9.99
CA LEU A 308 -5.73 -8.21 10.24
C LEU A 308 -4.74 -8.55 11.34
N GLU A 309 -3.45 -8.51 11.00
CA GLU A 309 -2.34 -8.86 11.88
C GLU A 309 -1.49 -7.65 12.28
N LYS A 310 -1.36 -6.66 11.38
CA LYS A 310 -0.53 -5.48 11.58
C LYS A 310 -1.20 -4.21 11.07
N ILE A 311 -1.18 -3.17 11.91
CA ILE A 311 -1.58 -1.82 11.53
C ILE A 311 -0.49 -0.83 11.92
N SER A 312 -0.16 0.10 11.01
CA SER A 312 0.78 1.17 11.28
C SER A 312 0.21 2.54 10.99
N PHE A 313 0.36 3.45 11.96
CA PHE A 313 0.04 4.87 11.90
C PHE A 313 1.29 5.73 12.14
N GLN A 314 2.47 5.19 11.85
CA GLN A 314 3.74 5.84 12.16
C GLN A 314 3.78 7.27 11.62
N ASN A 315 4.20 8.23 12.45
CA ASN A 315 4.37 9.65 12.12
C ASN A 315 3.11 10.33 11.53
N SER A 316 1.92 9.74 11.70
CA SER A 316 0.63 10.37 11.38
C SER A 316 0.23 11.34 12.49
N ARG A 317 0.93 12.48 12.56
CA ARG A 317 0.86 13.46 13.68
C ARG A 317 -0.51 14.07 13.90
N GLY A 318 -1.34 14.15 12.85
CA GLY A 318 -2.71 14.66 12.96
C GLY A 318 -3.65 13.73 13.72
N LEU A 319 -3.31 12.43 13.80
CA LEU A 319 -4.16 11.42 14.39
C LEU A 319 -4.24 11.63 15.90
N SER A 320 -5.40 12.09 16.36
CA SER A 320 -5.63 12.50 17.75
C SER A 320 -6.79 11.75 18.40
N HIS A 321 -7.64 11.11 17.60
CA HIS A 321 -8.79 10.35 18.09
C HIS A 321 -8.91 8.98 17.43
N ILE A 322 -9.13 7.95 18.25
CA ILE A 322 -9.53 6.61 17.80
C ILE A 322 -10.79 6.26 18.57
N HIS A 323 -11.85 5.93 17.83
CA HIS A 323 -13.12 5.58 18.44
C HIS A 323 -13.00 4.33 19.32
N GLY A 324 -13.72 4.30 20.44
CA GLY A 324 -13.63 3.20 21.40
C GLY A 324 -14.08 1.84 20.85
N HIS A 325 -14.95 1.85 19.85
CA HIS A 325 -15.48 0.67 19.17
C HIS A 325 -14.98 0.58 17.71
N ALA A 326 -13.79 1.11 17.41
CA ALA A 326 -13.19 0.97 16.08
C ALA A 326 -13.02 -0.50 15.65
N PHE A 327 -12.88 -1.41 16.62
CA PHE A 327 -12.77 -2.86 16.44
C PHE A 327 -14.08 -3.62 16.79
N GLY A 328 -15.20 -2.92 16.96
CA GLY A 328 -16.51 -3.47 17.29
C GLY A 328 -16.92 -3.32 18.76
N GLU A 329 -18.24 -3.39 19.02
CA GLU A 329 -18.85 -3.26 20.35
C GLU A 329 -18.81 -4.57 21.17
N ASN A 330 -18.94 -5.71 20.48
CA ASN A 330 -19.02 -7.06 21.05
C ASN A 330 -17.95 -7.99 20.46
N SER A 331 -16.69 -7.57 20.46
CA SER A 331 -15.57 -8.34 19.92
C SER A 331 -15.27 -9.56 20.81
N THR A 332 -16.17 -10.54 20.81
CA THR A 332 -15.95 -11.89 21.38
C THR A 332 -14.91 -12.67 20.57
N ARG A 333 -14.62 -12.22 19.34
CA ARG A 333 -13.48 -12.61 18.52
C ARG A 333 -12.88 -11.35 17.90
N PRO A 334 -12.01 -10.62 18.61
CA PRO A 334 -11.25 -9.55 17.99
C PRO A 334 -10.39 -10.12 16.83
N PRO A 335 -10.05 -9.32 15.80
CA PRO A 335 -9.08 -9.75 14.79
C PRO A 335 -7.78 -10.19 15.48
N HIS A 336 -7.07 -11.18 14.92
CA HIS A 336 -5.80 -11.71 15.46
C HIS A 336 -4.66 -10.72 15.23
N LEU A 337 -4.79 -9.56 15.86
CA LEU A 337 -3.89 -8.44 15.72
C LEU A 337 -2.66 -8.68 16.56
N HIS A 338 -1.49 -8.71 15.93
CA HIS A 338 -0.22 -8.96 16.60
C HIS A 338 0.51 -7.66 16.90
N THR A 339 0.47 -6.70 15.96
CA THR A 339 1.26 -5.48 16.01
C THR A 339 0.44 -4.24 15.72
N ILE A 340 0.55 -3.23 16.59
CA ILE A 340 0.06 -1.87 16.31
C ILE A 340 1.17 -0.85 16.53
N VAL A 341 1.36 0.04 15.55
CA VAL A 341 2.34 1.12 15.61
C VAL A 341 1.64 2.47 15.65
N PHE A 342 1.77 3.19 16.77
CA PHE A 342 1.30 4.58 16.94
C PHE A 342 2.45 5.58 17.07
N ARG A 343 3.67 5.17 16.72
CA ARG A 343 4.89 5.96 16.87
C ARG A 343 4.71 7.36 16.27
N GLY A 344 4.97 8.41 17.06
CA GLY A 344 4.91 9.80 16.59
C GLY A 344 3.52 10.32 16.20
N THR A 345 2.45 9.67 16.65
CA THR A 345 1.06 10.17 16.47
C THR A 345 0.72 11.27 17.48
N GLY A 346 -0.34 12.03 17.18
CA GLY A 346 -0.90 13.07 18.05
C GLY A 346 -1.82 12.54 19.16
N LEU A 347 -1.80 11.24 19.44
CA LEU A 347 -2.66 10.62 20.44
C LEU A 347 -2.24 11.01 21.86
N HIS A 348 -3.23 11.27 22.71
CA HIS A 348 -3.01 11.61 24.11
C HIS A 348 -3.60 10.58 25.07
N THR A 349 -4.65 9.86 24.67
CA THR A 349 -5.35 8.89 25.51
C THR A 349 -5.99 7.83 24.63
N PHE A 350 -6.24 6.65 25.20
CA PHE A 350 -7.00 5.58 24.58
C PHE A 350 -8.26 5.28 25.41
N ASN A 351 -9.33 4.86 24.74
CA ASN A 351 -10.56 4.44 25.42
C ASN A 351 -10.38 3.02 25.99
N SER A 352 -10.88 2.77 27.20
CA SER A 352 -10.81 1.46 27.87
C SER A 352 -11.57 0.36 27.13
N THR A 353 -12.51 0.70 26.26
CA THR A 353 -13.18 -0.25 25.37
C THR A 353 -12.24 -0.94 24.39
N LEU A 354 -11.06 -0.35 24.10
CA LEU A 354 -10.03 -0.95 23.25
C LEU A 354 -9.20 -2.03 23.98
N SER A 355 -9.37 -2.16 25.29
CA SER A 355 -8.56 -3.06 26.11
C SER A 355 -8.52 -4.52 25.62
N PRO A 356 -9.62 -5.16 25.18
CA PRO A 356 -9.56 -6.56 24.75
C PRO A 356 -8.62 -6.77 23.55
N VAL A 357 -8.53 -5.78 22.66
CA VAL A 357 -7.66 -5.83 21.48
C VAL A 357 -6.20 -5.56 21.86
N PHE A 358 -5.96 -4.68 22.84
CA PHE A 358 -4.58 -4.36 23.25
C PHE A 358 -3.95 -5.47 24.09
N PHE A 359 -4.73 -6.21 24.88
CA PHE A 359 -4.24 -7.30 25.73
C PHE A 359 -3.76 -8.55 24.95
N GLN A 360 -4.17 -8.70 23.69
CA GLN A 360 -3.72 -9.79 22.82
C GLN A 360 -2.50 -9.42 21.95
N LEU A 361 -2.05 -8.17 21.98
CA LEU A 361 -0.94 -7.71 21.13
C LEU A 361 0.38 -8.36 21.56
N SER A 362 1.20 -8.70 20.57
CA SER A 362 2.59 -9.10 20.77
C SER A 362 3.54 -7.89 20.76
N SER A 363 3.18 -6.82 20.04
CA SER A 363 3.97 -5.61 19.92
C SER A 363 3.09 -4.36 19.85
N LEU A 364 3.44 -3.34 20.64
CA LEU A 364 2.76 -2.05 20.67
C LEU A 364 3.79 -0.92 20.75
N ASP A 365 3.93 -0.17 19.67
CA ASP A 365 4.85 0.97 19.59
C ASP A 365 4.12 2.29 19.88
N LEU A 366 4.49 2.91 21.00
CA LEU A 366 3.98 4.21 21.49
C LEU A 366 5.10 5.26 21.56
N GLN A 367 6.22 5.06 20.86
CA GLN A 367 7.35 5.98 20.93
C GLN A 367 6.95 7.37 20.41
N GLY A 368 7.25 8.41 21.19
CA GLY A 368 6.96 9.79 20.79
C GLY A 368 5.49 10.20 20.90
N VAL A 369 4.61 9.33 21.41
CA VAL A 369 3.21 9.68 21.72
C VAL A 369 3.14 10.46 23.03
N GLN A 370 2.40 11.57 23.05
CA GLN A 370 2.30 12.46 24.21
C GLN A 370 1.19 12.01 25.18
N LEU A 371 1.40 10.87 25.83
CA LEU A 371 0.37 10.20 26.66
C LEU A 371 -0.01 11.01 27.93
N HIS A 372 -1.31 11.13 28.17
CA HIS A 372 -1.90 11.66 29.40
C HIS A 372 -2.23 10.49 30.34
N CYS A 373 -1.29 10.15 31.22
CA CYS A 373 -1.38 9.08 32.22
C CYS A 373 -2.29 9.46 33.40
N ASN A 374 -3.59 9.55 33.13
CA ASN A 374 -4.66 9.81 34.10
C ASN A 374 -5.52 8.55 34.31
N CYS A 375 -6.60 8.66 35.09
CA CYS A 375 -7.46 7.50 35.36
C CYS A 375 -8.11 6.85 34.13
N LYS A 376 -8.20 7.53 32.98
CA LYS A 376 -8.74 6.94 31.74
C LYS A 376 -7.74 6.03 31.04
N LEU A 377 -6.44 6.23 31.28
CA LEU A 377 -5.35 5.46 30.66
C LEU A 377 -4.80 4.36 31.58
N VAL A 378 -5.28 4.28 32.83
CA VAL A 378 -4.72 3.38 33.85
C VAL A 378 -4.71 1.91 33.42
N TRP A 379 -5.73 1.47 32.67
CA TRP A 379 -5.84 0.09 32.17
C TRP A 379 -4.70 -0.32 31.24
N LEU A 380 -4.06 0.64 30.54
CA LEU A 380 -2.98 0.38 29.60
C LEU A 380 -1.67 0.01 30.32
N LYS A 381 -1.56 0.33 31.60
CA LYS A 381 -0.44 -0.11 32.44
C LYS A 381 -0.47 -1.63 32.64
N ASP A 382 -1.66 -2.21 32.75
CA ASP A 382 -1.83 -3.62 33.11
C ASP A 382 -1.51 -4.57 31.94
N LEU A 383 -1.11 -4.04 30.78
CA LEU A 383 -0.65 -4.82 29.64
C LEU A 383 0.55 -5.70 30.03
N ALA A 384 0.54 -6.96 29.61
CA ALA A 384 1.62 -7.92 29.83
C ALA A 384 2.85 -7.70 28.94
N LEU A 385 2.84 -6.65 28.11
CA LEU A 385 3.89 -6.34 27.14
C LEU A 385 4.64 -5.06 27.55
N GLU A 386 5.96 -5.06 27.40
CA GLU A 386 6.76 -3.85 27.61
C GLU A 386 6.52 -2.87 26.46
N THR A 387 6.06 -1.65 26.79
CA THR A 387 5.88 -0.57 25.81
C THR A 387 7.01 0.46 25.93
N ASN A 388 7.37 1.05 24.80
CA ASN A 388 8.26 2.21 24.74
C ASN A 388 7.53 3.56 24.98
N GLY A 389 6.25 3.50 25.37
CA GLY A 389 5.42 4.66 25.67
C GLY A 389 5.79 5.33 26.99
N ARG A 390 5.89 6.67 26.97
CA ARG A 390 6.22 7.47 28.15
C ARG A 390 5.11 8.46 28.48
N CYS A 391 4.87 8.64 29.77
CA CYS A 391 3.90 9.62 30.24
C CYS A 391 4.39 11.04 29.95
N PHE A 392 3.53 11.88 29.37
CA PHE A 392 3.78 13.30 29.16
C PHE A 392 3.11 14.16 30.23
N LYS A 393 1.86 13.84 30.57
CA LYS A 393 1.11 14.40 31.70
C LYS A 393 0.59 13.28 32.60
N PRO A 394 0.33 13.56 33.90
CA PRO A 394 0.64 14.78 34.64
C PRO A 394 2.16 14.98 34.86
N SER A 395 2.60 16.19 35.22
CA SER A 395 4.04 16.53 35.38
C SER A 395 4.81 15.59 36.31
N ARG A 396 4.14 15.04 37.32
CA ARG A 396 4.68 14.08 38.30
C ARG A 396 5.06 12.72 37.69
N LEU A 397 4.43 12.34 36.57
CA LEU A 397 4.74 11.09 35.84
C LEU A 397 5.55 11.36 34.56
N ARG A 398 5.94 12.61 34.29
CA ARG A 398 6.53 12.98 33.01
C ARG A 398 7.85 12.24 32.77
N GLY A 399 7.97 11.58 31.62
CA GLY A 399 9.16 10.86 31.16
C GLY A 399 9.28 9.41 31.67
N ILE A 400 8.44 9.00 32.63
CA ILE A 400 8.36 7.63 33.13
C ILE A 400 7.69 6.74 32.08
N THR A 401 8.18 5.52 31.91
CA THR A 401 7.55 4.54 31.00
C THR A 401 6.23 4.07 31.57
N LEU A 402 5.23 3.87 30.70
CA LEU A 402 3.86 3.55 31.12
C LEU A 402 3.79 2.30 32.01
N THR A 403 4.52 1.24 31.65
CA THR A 403 4.52 -0.05 32.36
C THR A 403 5.22 0.00 33.72
N SER A 404 6.15 0.95 33.93
CA SER A 404 6.86 1.10 35.22
C SER A 404 6.15 2.02 36.21
N ALA A 405 5.20 2.85 35.75
CA ALA A 405 4.51 3.82 36.59
C ALA A 405 3.58 3.14 37.61
N ASN A 406 3.44 3.71 38.82
CA ASN A 406 2.55 3.17 39.84
C ASN A 406 1.07 3.45 39.51
N SER A 407 0.17 2.47 39.68
CA SER A 407 -1.25 2.62 39.32
C SER A 407 -1.94 3.71 40.14
N ASN A 408 -1.49 3.91 41.38
CA ASN A 408 -2.05 4.92 42.30
C ASN A 408 -1.76 6.36 41.85
N ASP A 409 -0.75 6.57 41.01
CA ASP A 409 -0.39 7.91 40.52
C ASP A 409 -1.30 8.38 39.38
N PHE A 410 -2.04 7.45 38.75
CA PHE A 410 -3.01 7.72 37.70
C PHE A 410 -4.32 8.26 38.31
N SER A 411 -4.33 9.56 38.61
CA SER A 411 -5.51 10.24 39.16
C SER A 411 -6.22 11.07 38.10
N CYS A 412 -7.55 11.08 38.08
CA CYS A 412 -8.30 12.16 37.44
C CYS A 412 -8.57 13.26 38.47
N GLU A 413 -8.30 14.51 38.11
CA GLU A 413 -8.67 15.65 38.95
C GLU A 413 -10.20 15.68 39.10
N ARG A 414 -10.69 15.28 40.27
CA ARG A 414 -12.05 15.61 40.70
C ARG A 414 -12.04 17.08 41.08
N TRP A 415 -12.96 17.87 40.52
CA TRP A 415 -13.11 19.27 40.90
C TRP A 415 -13.20 19.37 42.42
N PRO A 416 -12.49 20.34 43.03
CA PRO A 416 -12.59 20.55 44.47
C PRO A 416 -14.06 20.75 44.88
N ARG A 417 -14.48 20.16 45.99
CA ARG A 417 -15.87 20.25 46.49
C ARG A 417 -16.40 21.69 46.56
N TRP A 418 -15.53 22.68 46.81
CA TRP A 418 -15.90 24.09 46.85
C TRP A 418 -16.39 24.63 45.49
N VAL A 419 -15.92 24.10 44.37
CA VAL A 419 -16.36 24.54 43.04
C VAL A 419 -17.79 24.12 42.76
N TYR A 420 -18.17 22.90 43.15
CA TYR A 420 -19.58 22.48 43.12
C TYR A 420 -20.44 23.39 44.00
N GLY A 421 -19.92 23.80 45.15
CA GLY A 421 -20.56 24.80 46.02
C GLY A 421 -20.81 26.13 45.31
N ILE A 422 -19.82 26.66 44.58
CA ILE A 422 -19.96 27.90 43.81
C ILE A 422 -20.99 27.76 42.69
N ILE A 423 -20.99 26.65 41.96
CA ILE A 423 -21.95 26.40 40.87
C ILE A 423 -23.38 26.35 41.41
N ILE A 424 -23.60 25.63 42.52
CA ILE A 424 -24.91 25.56 43.18
C ILE A 424 -25.35 26.94 43.65
N LEU A 425 -24.44 27.72 44.26
CA LEU A 425 -24.74 29.06 44.75
C LEU A 425 -25.08 30.02 43.60
N ALA A 426 -24.37 29.92 42.46
CA ALA A 426 -24.68 30.68 41.25
C ALA A 426 -26.06 30.31 40.66
N LEU A 427 -26.42 29.02 40.65
CA LEU A 427 -27.75 28.57 40.22
C LEU A 427 -28.86 29.07 41.14
N ILE A 428 -28.65 29.06 42.46
CA ILE A 428 -29.61 29.61 43.43
C ILE A 428 -29.81 31.11 43.20
N VAL A 429 -28.71 31.86 42.99
CA VAL A 429 -28.79 33.29 42.69
C VAL A 429 -29.56 33.52 41.40
N LEU A 430 -29.27 32.78 40.32
CA LEU A 430 -30.00 32.88 39.05
C LEU A 430 -31.50 32.57 39.20
N CYS A 431 -31.86 31.52 39.94
CA CYS A 431 -33.25 31.20 40.24
C CYS A 431 -33.92 32.30 41.06
N SER A 432 -33.24 32.86 42.07
CA SER A 432 -33.79 33.93 42.90
C SER A 432 -34.03 35.22 42.11
N VAL A 433 -33.12 35.55 41.18
CA VAL A 433 -33.26 36.68 40.26
C VAL A 433 -34.41 36.44 39.28
N GLY A 434 -34.54 35.22 38.74
CA GLY A 434 -35.66 34.84 37.88
C GLY A 434 -37.01 34.95 38.60
N ILE A 435 -37.10 34.45 39.84
CA ILE A 435 -38.30 34.58 40.68
C ILE A 435 -38.60 36.05 40.94
N TYR A 436 -37.59 36.87 41.25
CA TYR A 436 -37.76 38.30 41.46
C TYR A 436 -38.35 38.99 40.23
N PHE A 437 -37.84 38.72 39.03
CA PHE A 437 -38.39 39.26 37.78
C PHE A 437 -39.81 38.79 37.49
N ILE A 438 -40.13 37.53 37.77
CA ILE A 438 -41.50 37.00 37.65
C ILE A 438 -42.45 37.73 38.62
N VAL A 439 -42.06 37.88 39.88
CA VAL A 439 -42.86 38.59 40.89
C VAL A 439 -43.01 40.06 40.54
N MET A 440 -41.97 40.72 40.03
CA MET A 440 -42.06 42.11 39.57
C MET A 440 -42.93 42.25 38.32
N GLY A 441 -42.85 41.31 37.37
CA GLY A 441 -43.69 41.29 36.17
C GLY A 441 -45.17 40.98 36.47
N LEU A 442 -45.46 40.26 37.56
CA LEU A 442 -46.82 39.95 38.03
C LEU A 442 -47.40 41.00 38.98
N ARG A 443 -46.65 42.03 39.38
CA ARG A 443 -47.22 43.15 40.15
C ARG A 443 -48.10 44.00 39.23
N PRO A 444 -49.43 44.11 39.48
CA PRO A 444 -50.29 44.94 38.66
C PRO A 444 -49.88 46.41 38.83
N HIS A 445 -49.55 47.07 37.71
CA HIS A 445 -49.43 48.53 37.68
C HIS A 445 -50.73 49.14 38.19
N GLY A 446 -50.65 49.91 39.28
CA GLY A 446 -51.78 50.65 39.83
C GLY A 446 -52.27 51.69 38.82
N GLY A 447 -53.27 51.33 38.02
CA GLY A 447 -53.81 52.22 36.99
C GLY A 447 -54.78 51.61 35.97
N VAL A 448 -55.44 50.48 36.25
CA VAL A 448 -56.42 49.89 35.31
C VAL A 448 -57.80 49.84 35.96
N THR A 449 -58.63 50.82 35.64
CA THR A 449 -60.07 50.80 35.93
C THR A 449 -60.78 49.87 34.95
N MET A 450 -61.37 48.77 35.42
CA MET A 450 -62.21 47.91 34.59
C MET A 450 -63.58 48.57 34.34
N ARG A 451 -63.85 49.02 33.10
CA ARG A 451 -65.23 49.29 32.63
C ARG A 451 -65.86 47.98 32.14
N ARG A 452 -66.85 47.49 32.89
CA ARG A 452 -67.64 46.31 32.54
C ARG A 452 -68.68 46.68 31.47
N LYS A 453 -68.47 46.29 30.21
CA LYS A 453 -69.56 46.20 29.21
C LYS A 453 -70.00 44.75 29.13
N VAL A 454 -71.18 44.45 29.67
CA VAL A 454 -71.84 43.14 29.49
C VAL A 454 -72.71 43.26 28.24
N GLY A 455 -72.43 42.45 27.21
CA GLY A 455 -73.23 42.39 25.99
C GLY A 455 -74.57 41.69 26.24
N ALA A 456 -75.61 42.11 25.52
CA ALA A 456 -77.02 41.77 25.73
C ALA A 456 -77.43 40.31 25.39
N GLY A 457 -76.55 39.33 25.58
CA GLY A 457 -76.83 37.92 25.22
C GLY A 457 -76.15 36.87 26.08
N SER A 458 -75.64 37.20 27.27
CA SER A 458 -74.98 36.22 28.13
C SER A 458 -75.97 35.48 29.04
N PRO A 459 -76.02 34.13 29.02
CA PRO A 459 -76.97 33.30 29.77
C PRO A 459 -76.63 33.14 31.27
N TYR A 460 -75.73 33.96 31.83
CA TYR A 460 -75.33 33.91 33.24
C TYR A 460 -75.95 35.02 34.12
N ALA A 461 -77.09 35.60 33.71
CA ALA A 461 -77.91 36.43 34.59
C ALA A 461 -78.54 35.55 35.68
N ARG A 462 -77.76 35.26 36.74
CA ARG A 462 -78.18 34.40 37.83
C ARG A 462 -79.15 35.17 38.74
N VAL A 463 -80.38 34.69 38.73
CA VAL A 463 -81.48 35.02 39.63
C VAL A 463 -81.04 34.84 41.10
N THR A 464 -81.15 35.89 41.90
CA THR A 464 -80.99 35.84 43.36
C THR A 464 -82.32 35.49 44.01
N ILE A 465 -82.35 34.36 44.72
CA ILE A 465 -83.40 33.99 45.67
C ILE A 465 -82.85 34.30 47.06
N GLU A 466 -83.50 35.20 47.80
CA GLU A 466 -83.21 35.49 49.21
C GLU A 466 -84.16 34.69 50.12
N PRO A 467 -83.68 34.20 51.28
CA PRO A 467 -84.54 33.99 52.43
C PRO A 467 -84.16 34.91 53.60
N ASN A 468 -85.13 35.76 53.94
CA ASN A 468 -85.55 36.25 55.25
C ASN A 468 -84.51 36.53 56.34
N ARG A 469 -84.33 37.82 56.62
CA ARG A 469 -84.01 38.32 57.97
C ARG A 469 -85.27 38.96 58.55
N GLN A 470 -85.78 38.36 59.63
CA GLN A 470 -86.79 38.97 60.49
C GLN A 470 -86.18 40.16 61.24
N GLU A 471 -86.92 41.27 61.29
CA GLU A 471 -86.79 42.28 62.35
C GLU A 471 -88.05 42.23 63.24
N HIS A 472 -87.79 42.46 64.52
CA HIS A 472 -88.65 42.37 65.69
C HIS A 472 -89.97 43.15 65.61
N TYR A 473 -91.09 42.56 66.07
CA TYR A 473 -91.66 42.76 67.42
C TYR A 473 -92.85 41.82 67.65
#